data_AF-A0A0R0F4H6-F1
#
_entry.id   AF-A0A0R0F4H6-F1
#
_cell.length_a   1.000
_cell.length_b   1.000
_cell.length_c   1.000
_cell.angle_alpha   90.00
_cell.angle_beta   90.00
_cell.angle_gamma   90.00
#
_symmetry.space_group_name_H-M   'P 1'
#
loop_
_entity.id
_entity.type
_entity.pdbx_description
1 polymer ?
#
loop_
_entity_poly.entity_id
_entity_poly.type
_entity_poly.pdbx_seq_one_letter_code
_entity_poly.pdbx_strand_id
1 'polypeptide(L)'
;MELKVLAFGENCIRLSLQTYMPTFVGISYLPRVEATVDTAELNHELLIEVFEGTMRSKNVQVFPNDIYVNDIVDTAKFVSKSSLQWFIQKVQDRIILSTLRHLVVKDANKSRYSLEYLDKDKTIVVHMAGGIDAYIKLSLGWPIFVSPLKLICIKGSDDLKRTSLSFRCKVEKLANSLDTHIRQNISSFVDAVEEVLMEQLQLDLRVGDNSG
;
A
#
# COMPACT_ATOMS: atom_id res chain seq x y z
N MET A 1 -17.00 12.71 10.48
CA MET A 1 -16.23 13.31 9.37
C MET A 1 -16.76 14.72 9.21
N GLU A 2 -15.89 15.70 9.03
CA GLU A 2 -16.28 17.09 8.75
C GLU A 2 -15.82 17.48 7.35
N LEU A 3 -16.65 18.27 6.67
CA LEU A 3 -16.37 18.82 5.35
C LEU A 3 -16.57 20.33 5.45
N LYS A 4 -15.53 21.10 5.11
CA LYS A 4 -15.60 22.56 5.07
C LYS A 4 -15.18 23.06 3.69
N VAL A 5 -15.98 23.94 3.09
CA VAL A 5 -15.58 24.64 1.86
C VAL A 5 -14.60 25.75 2.22
N LEU A 6 -13.38 25.68 1.68
CA LEU A 6 -12.34 26.69 1.87
C LEU A 6 -12.41 27.78 0.80
N ALA A 7 -12.66 27.38 -0.44
CA ALA A 7 -12.83 28.29 -1.56
C ALA A 7 -13.75 27.69 -2.62
N PHE A 8 -14.56 28.53 -3.24
CA PHE A 8 -15.38 28.18 -4.40
C PHE A 8 -15.26 29.33 -5.41
N GLY A 9 -14.41 29.12 -6.42
CA GLY A 9 -14.18 30.05 -7.52
C GLY A 9 -14.80 29.55 -8.82
N GLU A 10 -14.61 30.30 -9.91
CA GLU A 10 -15.25 30.01 -11.22
C GLU A 10 -15.00 28.59 -11.71
N ASN A 11 -13.77 28.09 -11.59
CA ASN A 11 -13.37 26.77 -12.09
C ASN A 11 -12.72 25.87 -11.03
N CYS A 12 -12.88 26.20 -9.75
CA CYS A 12 -12.12 25.57 -8.69
C CYS A 12 -12.92 25.45 -7.38
N ILE A 13 -12.91 24.26 -6.80
CA ILE A 13 -13.48 23.96 -5.49
C ILE A 13 -12.33 23.48 -4.59
N ARG A 14 -12.14 24.15 -3.45
CA ARG A 14 -11.18 23.74 -2.41
C ARG A 14 -11.94 23.37 -1.14
N LEU A 15 -11.70 22.17 -0.66
CA LEU A 15 -12.41 21.56 0.48
C LEU A 15 -11.39 21.15 1.54
N SER A 16 -11.75 21.31 2.81
CA SER A 16 -11.08 20.68 3.94
C SER A 16 -11.86 19.44 4.33
N LEU A 17 -11.16 18.31 4.46
CA LEU A 17 -11.66 17.00 4.82
C LEU A 17 -11.05 16.60 6.17
N GLN A 18 -11.89 16.58 7.20
CA GLN A 18 -11.54 16.09 8.52
C GLN A 18 -12.10 14.68 8.65
N THR A 19 -11.22 13.69 8.65
CA THR A 19 -11.58 12.28 8.76
C THR A 19 -11.12 11.73 10.10
N TYR A 20 -11.93 10.88 10.70
CA TYR A 20 -11.62 10.27 11.99
C TYR A 20 -11.24 8.81 11.76
N MET A 21 -10.16 8.39 12.40
CA MET A 21 -9.80 6.98 12.38
C MET A 21 -10.83 6.17 13.16
N PRO A 22 -11.43 5.11 12.56
CA PRO A 22 -12.22 4.16 13.34
C PRO A 22 -11.38 3.59 14.47
N THR A 23 -11.99 3.42 15.64
CA THR A 23 -11.34 2.79 16.79
C THR A 23 -11.00 1.33 16.46
N PHE A 24 -9.75 0.95 16.68
CA PHE A 24 -9.21 -0.39 16.37
C PHE A 24 -9.91 -1.52 17.13
N VAL A 25 -10.70 -1.20 18.16
CA VAL A 25 -11.46 -2.14 19.00
C VAL A 25 -12.44 -3.01 18.19
N GLY A 26 -12.82 -2.58 16.97
CA GLY A 26 -13.71 -3.33 16.08
C GLY A 26 -13.05 -4.12 14.94
N ILE A 27 -11.74 -4.00 14.71
CA ILE A 27 -11.04 -4.68 13.62
C ILE A 27 -10.24 -5.84 14.22
N SER A 28 -10.93 -6.95 14.48
CA SER A 28 -10.44 -8.15 15.19
C SER A 28 -9.19 -8.82 14.59
N TYR A 29 -8.75 -8.40 13.41
CA TYR A 29 -7.68 -9.00 12.65
C TYR A 29 -6.40 -8.17 12.54
N LEU A 30 -6.42 -6.94 13.06
CA LEU A 30 -5.23 -6.12 13.15
C LEU A 30 -4.47 -6.49 14.42
N PRO A 31 -3.13 -6.63 14.37
CA PRO A 31 -2.32 -6.60 15.59
C PRO A 31 -2.74 -5.39 16.43
N ARG A 32 -2.77 -5.52 17.75
CA ARG A 32 -2.96 -4.35 18.63
C ARG A 32 -1.79 -3.40 18.34
N VAL A 33 -2.00 -2.47 17.42
CA VAL A 33 -1.06 -1.38 17.18
C VAL A 33 -1.07 -0.59 18.48
N GLU A 34 -0.05 -0.76 19.31
CA GLU A 34 0.13 -0.09 20.62
C GLU A 34 0.40 1.42 20.48
N ALA A 35 0.11 1.99 19.32
CA ALA A 35 0.07 3.44 19.18
C ALA A 35 -1.19 3.95 19.88
N THR A 36 -1.01 5.01 20.65
CA THR A 36 -2.02 5.90 21.22
C THR A 36 -2.94 6.47 20.11
N VAL A 37 -3.82 5.67 19.53
CA VAL A 37 -4.79 6.08 18.50
C VAL A 37 -6.15 6.36 19.12
N ASP A 38 -6.17 6.98 20.30
CA ASP A 38 -7.37 7.67 20.77
C ASP A 38 -7.54 8.89 19.87
N THR A 39 -8.40 8.76 18.86
CA THR A 39 -8.88 9.85 17.99
C THR A 39 -7.81 10.58 17.18
N ALA A 40 -6.99 9.86 16.41
CA ALA A 40 -6.17 10.50 15.39
C ALA A 40 -7.06 11.10 14.29
N GLU A 41 -7.26 12.40 14.36
CA GLU A 41 -7.88 13.20 13.33
C GLU A 41 -6.93 13.35 12.14
N LEU A 42 -7.46 13.06 10.95
CA LEU A 42 -6.74 13.14 9.70
C LEU A 42 -7.30 14.30 8.89
N ASN A 43 -6.50 15.36 8.80
CA ASN A 43 -6.83 16.58 8.07
C ASN A 43 -6.20 16.55 6.69
N HIS A 44 -7.02 16.54 5.66
CA HIS A 44 -6.59 16.65 4.26
C HIS A 44 -7.34 17.78 3.58
N GLU A 45 -6.72 18.39 2.57
CA GLU A 45 -7.42 19.29 1.67
C GLU A 45 -7.60 18.64 0.29
N LEU A 46 -8.73 18.92 -0.34
CA LEU A 46 -9.08 18.44 -1.66
C LEU A 46 -9.30 19.63 -2.58
N LEU A 47 -8.47 19.71 -3.62
CA LEU A 47 -8.57 20.70 -4.68
C LEU A 47 -9.16 20.03 -5.92
N ILE A 48 -10.32 20.51 -6.37
CA ILE A 48 -11.01 20.03 -7.56
C ILE A 48 -11.05 21.18 -8.58
N GLU A 49 -10.33 21.03 -9.67
CA GLU A 49 -10.44 21.91 -10.84
C GLU A 49 -11.49 21.34 -11.79
N VAL A 50 -12.36 22.19 -12.33
CA VAL A 50 -13.37 21.81 -13.32
C VAL A 50 -13.10 22.52 -14.67
N PHE A 51 -13.58 21.93 -15.76
CA PHE A 51 -13.54 22.62 -17.05
C PHE A 51 -14.57 23.74 -17.08
N GLU A 52 -14.14 24.93 -17.53
CA GLU A 52 -14.98 26.12 -17.63
C GLU A 52 -16.31 25.85 -18.36
N GLY A 53 -17.40 26.37 -17.80
CA GLY A 53 -18.76 26.13 -18.32
C GLY A 53 -19.28 24.70 -18.13
N THR A 54 -18.54 23.83 -17.44
CA THR A 54 -18.95 22.46 -17.14
C THR A 54 -18.72 22.12 -15.66
N MET A 55 -19.37 21.07 -15.17
CA MET A 55 -19.08 20.49 -13.84
C MET A 55 -18.18 19.25 -13.94
N ARG A 56 -17.43 19.10 -15.04
CA ARG A 56 -16.53 17.94 -15.24
C ARG A 56 -15.18 18.23 -14.62
N SER A 57 -14.65 17.28 -13.85
CA SER A 57 -13.33 17.38 -13.26
C SER A 57 -12.23 17.40 -14.32
N LYS A 58 -11.37 18.41 -14.23
CA LYS A 58 -10.15 18.58 -15.03
C LYS A 58 -8.96 17.97 -14.31
N ASN A 59 -8.77 18.35 -13.05
CA ASN A 59 -7.67 17.90 -12.20
C ASN A 59 -8.14 17.78 -10.76
N VAL A 60 -7.58 16.84 -10.01
CA VAL A 60 -7.86 16.69 -8.58
C VAL A 60 -6.56 16.45 -7.84
N GLN A 61 -6.35 17.19 -6.76
CA GLN A 61 -5.18 17.06 -5.90
C GLN A 61 -5.61 16.92 -4.45
N VAL A 62 -4.91 16.07 -3.70
CA VAL A 62 -5.07 15.91 -2.25
C VAL A 62 -3.82 16.49 -1.59
N PHE A 63 -4.01 17.20 -0.48
CA PHE A 63 -2.93 17.76 0.33
C PHE A 63 -3.03 17.25 1.77
N PRO A 64 -1.95 16.72 2.36
CA PRO A 64 -0.67 16.42 1.71
C PRO A 64 -0.82 15.41 0.53
N ASN A 65 0.18 15.34 -0.35
CA ASN A 65 0.16 14.49 -1.55
C ASN A 65 0.61 13.05 -1.22
N ASP A 66 0.04 12.49 -0.17
CA ASP A 66 0.29 11.14 0.34
C ASP A 66 -0.83 10.15 -0.05
N ILE A 67 -1.94 10.66 -0.61
CA ILE A 67 -3.08 9.85 -1.04
C ILE A 67 -3.22 9.83 -2.56
N TYR A 68 -3.18 8.63 -3.15
CA TYR A 68 -3.41 8.45 -4.58
C TYR A 68 -4.90 8.32 -4.90
N VAL A 69 -5.45 9.31 -5.63
CA VAL A 69 -6.89 9.38 -5.95
C VAL A 69 -7.23 9.25 -7.43
N ASN A 70 -6.24 9.11 -8.32
CA ASN A 70 -6.51 9.09 -9.77
C ASN A 70 -7.46 7.96 -10.17
N ASP A 71 -7.39 6.79 -9.52
CA ASP A 71 -8.33 5.69 -9.79
C ASP A 71 -9.78 6.06 -9.42
N ILE A 72 -9.97 6.89 -8.39
CA ILE A 72 -11.28 7.43 -8.00
C ILE A 72 -11.74 8.48 -9.04
N VAL A 73 -10.84 9.36 -9.47
CA VAL A 73 -11.13 10.40 -10.49
C VAL A 73 -11.54 9.76 -11.80
N ASP A 74 -10.82 8.74 -12.26
CA ASP A 74 -11.13 8.03 -13.48
C ASP A 74 -12.48 7.32 -13.37
N THR A 75 -12.73 6.65 -12.23
CA THR A 75 -14.04 6.03 -11.96
C THR A 75 -15.17 7.06 -11.99
N ALA A 76 -14.96 8.24 -11.42
CA ALA A 76 -15.96 9.31 -11.41
C ALA A 76 -16.31 9.81 -12.83
N LYS A 77 -15.33 9.82 -13.74
CA LYS A 77 -15.55 10.20 -15.16
C LYS A 77 -16.37 9.16 -15.91
N PHE A 78 -16.14 7.87 -15.65
CA PHE A 78 -16.87 6.77 -16.32
C PHE A 78 -18.29 6.60 -15.77
N VAL A 79 -18.46 6.79 -14.46
CA VAL A 79 -19.77 6.68 -13.82
C VAL A 79 -20.48 8.03 -14.02
N SER A 80 -21.28 8.12 -15.08
CA SER A 80 -21.99 9.33 -15.54
C SER A 80 -22.93 9.99 -14.52
N LYS A 81 -23.14 9.37 -13.36
CA LYS A 81 -23.98 9.85 -12.25
C LYS A 81 -23.23 10.00 -10.92
N SER A 82 -21.90 9.99 -10.93
CA SER A 82 -21.11 10.21 -9.71
C SER A 82 -21.40 11.61 -9.17
N SER A 83 -22.04 11.70 -8.01
CA SER A 83 -22.20 12.99 -7.34
C SER A 83 -20.88 13.41 -6.70
N LEU A 84 -20.72 14.73 -6.46
CA LEU A 84 -19.62 15.25 -5.66
C LEU A 84 -19.57 14.58 -4.27
N GLN A 85 -20.74 14.27 -3.69
CA GLN A 85 -20.84 13.51 -2.44
C GLN A 85 -20.21 12.12 -2.55
N TRP A 86 -20.50 11.36 -3.60
CA TRP A 86 -19.87 10.04 -3.81
C TRP A 86 -18.35 10.18 -3.94
N PHE A 87 -17.89 11.19 -4.68
CA PHE A 87 -16.47 11.44 -4.87
C PHE A 87 -15.77 11.75 -3.54
N ILE A 88 -16.31 12.68 -2.76
CA ILE A 88 -15.80 13.05 -1.44
C ILE A 88 -15.76 11.83 -0.52
N GLN A 89 -16.84 11.03 -0.49
CA GLN A 89 -16.88 9.80 0.30
C GLN A 89 -15.76 8.84 -0.09
N LYS A 90 -15.49 8.65 -1.39
CA LYS A 90 -14.43 7.76 -1.85
C LYS A 90 -13.03 8.26 -1.51
N VAL A 91 -12.82 9.57 -1.54
CA VAL A 91 -11.55 10.17 -1.09
C VAL A 91 -11.38 9.96 0.42
N GLN A 92 -12.43 10.16 1.23
CA GLN A 92 -12.41 9.92 2.67
C GLN A 92 -12.16 8.44 3.02
N ASP A 93 -12.85 7.51 2.34
CA ASP A 93 -12.62 6.07 2.47
C ASP A 93 -11.16 5.72 2.17
N ARG A 94 -10.57 6.35 1.14
CA ARG A 94 -9.17 6.14 0.77
C ARG A 94 -8.21 6.70 1.83
N ILE A 95 -8.43 7.91 2.34
CA ILE A 95 -7.60 8.49 3.41
C ILE A 95 -7.51 7.54 4.60
N ILE A 96 -8.66 7.03 5.06
CA ILE A 96 -8.73 6.06 6.17
C ILE A 96 -7.94 4.80 5.83
N LEU A 97 -8.19 4.22 4.66
CA LEU A 97 -7.55 2.96 4.28
C LEU A 97 -6.04 3.09 4.11
N SER A 98 -5.55 4.13 3.44
CA SER A 98 -4.12 4.39 3.24
C SER A 98 -3.41 4.67 4.56
N THR A 99 -4.05 5.42 5.47
CA THR A 99 -3.52 5.64 6.82
C THR A 99 -3.41 4.34 7.61
N LEU A 100 -4.45 3.50 7.60
CA LEU A 100 -4.40 2.18 8.24
C LEU A 100 -3.25 1.33 7.70
N ARG A 101 -3.05 1.33 6.37
CA ARG A 101 -1.94 0.60 5.75
C ARG A 101 -0.60 1.12 6.22
N HIS A 102 -0.40 2.44 6.25
CA HIS A 102 0.82 3.05 6.75
C HIS A 102 1.10 2.67 8.21
N LEU A 103 0.08 2.69 9.08
CA LEU A 103 0.24 2.31 10.48
C LEU A 103 0.67 0.86 10.63
N VAL A 104 0.00 -0.07 9.95
CA VAL A 104 0.30 -1.51 10.04
C VAL A 104 1.67 -1.83 9.44
N VAL A 105 2.04 -1.20 8.33
CA VAL A 105 3.37 -1.36 7.72
C VAL A 105 4.46 -0.77 8.62
N LYS A 106 4.19 0.38 9.25
CA LYS A 106 5.13 1.01 10.18
C LYS A 106 5.39 0.15 11.41
N ASP A 107 4.34 -0.47 11.96
CA ASP A 107 4.41 -1.38 13.11
C ASP A 107 5.18 -2.68 12.79
N ALA A 108 5.12 -3.15 11.55
CA ALA A 108 5.84 -4.34 11.11
C ALA A 108 7.36 -4.15 10.91
N ASN A 109 7.88 -2.92 11.05
CA ASN A 109 9.32 -2.66 10.92
C ASN A 109 10.13 -3.39 11.99
N LYS A 110 11.26 -3.99 11.58
CA LYS A 110 12.21 -4.63 12.48
C LYS A 110 13.61 -4.09 12.25
N SER A 111 14.56 -4.41 13.14
CA SER A 111 15.97 -4.02 12.93
C SER A 111 16.59 -4.64 11.66
N ARG A 112 16.09 -5.79 11.21
CA ARG A 112 16.60 -6.55 10.06
C ARG A 112 16.08 -6.07 8.70
N TYR A 113 14.92 -5.41 8.66
CA TYR A 113 14.32 -4.90 7.44
C TYR A 113 13.43 -3.70 7.72
N SER A 114 13.36 -2.78 6.77
CA SER A 114 12.42 -1.67 6.79
C SER A 114 11.36 -1.83 5.70
N LEU A 115 10.14 -1.42 5.97
CA LEU A 115 9.02 -1.50 5.06
C LEU A 115 8.49 -0.11 4.71
N GLU A 116 8.19 0.08 3.43
CA GLU A 116 7.55 1.27 2.89
C GLU A 116 6.24 0.88 2.20
N TYR A 117 5.17 1.65 2.42
CA TYR A 117 3.92 1.48 1.69
C TYR A 117 3.81 2.48 0.55
N LEU A 118 3.60 1.97 -0.67
CA LEU A 118 3.39 2.77 -1.88
C LEU A 118 1.90 2.77 -2.23
N ASP A 119 1.21 3.89 -1.95
CA ASP A 119 -0.25 3.98 -2.13
C ASP A 119 -0.70 3.80 -3.59
N LYS A 120 0.06 4.38 -4.53
CA LYS A 120 -0.21 4.33 -5.98
C LYS A 120 -0.32 2.89 -6.48
N ASP A 121 0.66 2.05 -6.11
CA ASP A 121 0.76 0.68 -6.59
C ASP A 121 0.13 -0.33 -5.63
N LYS A 122 -0.42 0.14 -4.50
CA LYS A 122 -0.99 -0.70 -3.42
C LYS A 122 -0.03 -1.83 -3.06
N THR A 123 1.24 -1.48 -2.90
CA THR A 123 2.37 -2.40 -2.76
C THR A 123 3.18 -2.02 -1.53
N ILE A 124 3.67 -3.02 -0.80
CA ILE A 124 4.67 -2.84 0.25
C ILE A 124 6.03 -3.15 -0.37
N VAL A 125 6.99 -2.25 -0.17
CA VAL A 125 8.41 -2.50 -0.46
C VAL A 125 9.08 -2.88 0.84
N VAL A 126 9.81 -3.98 0.83
CA VAL A 126 10.57 -4.46 1.97
C VAL A 126 12.04 -4.37 1.61
N HIS A 127 12.75 -3.50 2.32
CA HIS A 127 14.19 -3.31 2.20
C HIS A 127 14.87 -4.27 3.17
N MET A 128 15.49 -5.30 2.62
CA MET A 128 16.18 -6.37 3.34
C MET A 128 17.69 -6.14 3.36
N ALA A 129 18.38 -6.91 4.21
CA ALA A 129 19.83 -6.92 4.25
C ALA A 129 20.45 -7.23 2.87
N GLY A 130 21.64 -6.69 2.61
CA GLY A 130 22.32 -6.88 1.32
C GLY A 130 21.79 -6.02 0.16
N GLY A 131 20.97 -5.01 0.44
CA GLY A 131 20.45 -4.10 -0.58
C GLY A 131 19.44 -4.79 -1.51
N ILE A 132 18.63 -5.68 -0.94
CA ILE A 132 17.60 -6.45 -1.64
C ILE A 132 16.24 -5.86 -1.29
N ASP A 133 15.42 -5.62 -2.31
CA ASP A 133 14.05 -5.12 -2.17
C ASP A 133 13.05 -6.20 -2.59
N ALA A 134 12.15 -6.59 -1.70
CA ALA A 134 11.00 -7.44 -2.03
C ALA A 134 9.74 -6.59 -2.19
N TYR A 135 8.99 -6.83 -3.27
CA TYR A 135 7.77 -6.09 -3.60
C TYR A 135 6.56 -6.98 -3.33
N ILE A 136 5.73 -6.62 -2.36
CA ILE A 136 4.58 -7.39 -1.90
C ILE A 136 3.29 -6.69 -2.29
N LYS A 137 2.45 -7.36 -3.08
CA LYS A 137 1.13 -6.87 -3.45
C LYS A 137 0.15 -7.01 -2.29
N LEU A 138 -0.60 -5.95 -2.03
CA LEU A 138 -1.73 -6.00 -1.12
C LEU A 138 -2.96 -6.62 -1.79
N SER A 139 -3.64 -7.47 -1.03
CA SER A 139 -4.96 -7.98 -1.41
C SER A 139 -6.05 -6.92 -1.22
N LEU A 140 -7.15 -7.05 -1.96
CA LEU A 140 -8.25 -6.08 -1.91
C LEU A 140 -8.80 -5.97 -0.48
N GLY A 141 -8.90 -4.73 0.01
CA GLY A 141 -9.42 -4.44 1.35
C GLY A 141 -8.50 -4.87 2.51
N TRP A 142 -7.25 -5.29 2.23
CA TRP A 142 -6.20 -5.30 3.25
C TRP A 142 -5.96 -3.86 3.77
N PRO A 143 -5.79 -3.63 5.09
CA PRO A 143 -5.60 -4.63 6.15
C PRO A 143 -6.89 -5.03 6.89
N ILE A 144 -8.05 -4.57 6.44
CA ILE A 144 -9.35 -4.82 7.10
C ILE A 144 -9.75 -6.30 6.97
N PHE A 145 -9.50 -6.89 5.80
CA PHE A 145 -9.75 -8.31 5.56
C PHE A 145 -8.45 -9.12 5.60
N VAL A 146 -8.53 -10.31 6.20
CA VAL A 146 -7.41 -11.26 6.35
C VAL A 146 -7.17 -12.02 5.06
N SER A 147 -6.71 -11.31 4.04
CA SER A 147 -6.36 -11.88 2.75
C SER A 147 -4.86 -12.14 2.68
N PRO A 148 -4.42 -13.28 2.12
CA PRO A 148 -3.00 -13.57 1.98
C PRO A 148 -2.33 -12.54 1.08
N LEU A 149 -1.14 -12.11 1.49
CA LEU A 149 -0.23 -11.29 0.73
C LEU A 149 0.41 -12.09 -0.40
N LYS A 150 0.92 -11.38 -1.41
CA LYS A 150 1.56 -12.00 -2.57
C LYS A 150 2.87 -11.30 -2.89
N LEU A 151 3.96 -12.06 -2.96
CA LEU A 151 5.23 -11.56 -3.49
C LEU A 151 5.10 -11.35 -5.01
N ILE A 152 5.43 -10.16 -5.49
CA ILE A 152 5.43 -9.80 -6.91
C ILE A 152 6.80 -10.09 -7.51
N CYS A 153 7.85 -9.57 -6.87
CA CYS A 153 9.21 -9.74 -7.34
C CYS A 153 10.20 -9.36 -6.23
N ILE A 154 11.46 -9.74 -6.45
CA ILE A 154 12.61 -9.27 -5.67
C ILE A 154 13.57 -8.58 -6.64
N LYS A 155 14.09 -7.43 -6.23
CA LYS A 155 15.10 -6.63 -6.91
C LYS A 155 16.26 -6.36 -5.95
N GLY A 156 17.36 -5.79 -6.44
CA GLY A 156 18.49 -5.40 -5.60
C GLY A 156 19.74 -6.24 -5.83
N SER A 157 20.75 -6.05 -4.97
CA SER A 157 22.16 -6.54 -4.95
C SER A 157 22.86 -6.74 -6.31
N ASP A 158 24.13 -6.34 -6.46
CA ASP A 158 24.89 -6.66 -7.68
C ASP A 158 25.01 -8.17 -7.95
N ASP A 159 24.99 -9.00 -6.90
CA ASP A 159 24.95 -10.47 -7.02
C ASP A 159 23.56 -10.95 -7.46
N LEU A 160 22.49 -10.34 -6.96
CA LEU A 160 21.13 -10.65 -7.36
C LEU A 160 20.79 -10.05 -8.75
N LYS A 161 21.52 -9.03 -9.22
CA LYS A 161 21.50 -8.58 -10.63
C LYS A 161 22.10 -9.63 -11.57
N ARG A 162 23.08 -10.40 -11.09
CA ARG A 162 23.66 -11.55 -11.83
C ARG A 162 22.79 -12.81 -11.76
N THR A 163 21.92 -12.93 -10.76
CA THR A 163 20.97 -14.06 -10.71
C THR A 163 19.99 -14.04 -11.88
N SER A 164 19.66 -15.24 -12.35
CA SER A 164 18.80 -15.46 -13.50
C SER A 164 17.34 -15.05 -13.22
N LEU A 165 16.58 -14.76 -14.28
CA LEU A 165 15.12 -14.57 -14.17
C LEU A 165 14.42 -15.81 -13.61
N SER A 166 14.97 -17.01 -13.84
CA SER A 166 14.41 -18.26 -13.32
C SER A 166 14.58 -18.36 -11.80
N PHE A 167 15.70 -17.88 -11.23
CA PHE A 167 15.87 -17.76 -9.78
C PHE A 167 14.78 -16.89 -9.14
N ARG A 168 14.57 -15.67 -9.66
CA ARG A 168 13.56 -14.74 -9.13
C ARG A 168 12.15 -15.33 -9.23
N CYS A 169 11.85 -16.01 -10.34
CA CYS A 169 10.57 -16.70 -10.54
C CYS A 169 10.39 -17.88 -9.56
N LYS A 170 11.45 -18.62 -9.23
CA LYS A 170 11.40 -19.69 -8.21
C LYS A 170 11.08 -19.12 -6.83
N VAL A 171 11.79 -18.07 -6.41
CA VAL A 171 11.54 -17.42 -5.11
C VAL A 171 10.11 -16.89 -5.04
N GLU A 172 9.63 -16.22 -6.10
CA GLU A 172 8.24 -15.76 -6.20
C GLU A 172 7.24 -16.91 -6.01
N LYS A 173 7.43 -18.02 -6.72
CA LYS A 173 6.54 -19.19 -6.66
C LYS A 173 6.54 -19.84 -5.27
N LEU A 174 7.72 -20.04 -4.69
CA LEU A 174 7.87 -20.67 -3.37
C LEU A 174 7.21 -19.81 -2.29
N ALA A 175 7.54 -18.52 -2.24
CA ALA A 175 6.92 -17.59 -1.29
C ALA A 175 5.38 -17.54 -1.43
N ASN A 176 4.87 -17.56 -2.66
CA ASN A 176 3.43 -17.55 -2.92
C ASN A 176 2.74 -18.90 -2.70
N SER A 177 3.50 -19.98 -2.50
CA SER A 177 3.00 -21.31 -2.14
C SER A 177 3.01 -21.59 -0.62
N LEU A 178 3.62 -20.69 0.16
CA LEU A 178 3.59 -20.76 1.63
C LEU A 178 2.16 -20.78 2.15
N ASP A 179 2.00 -21.35 3.34
CA ASP A 179 0.71 -21.45 4.00
C ASP A 179 0.01 -20.09 4.12
N THR A 180 -1.30 -20.09 3.91
CA THR A 180 -2.13 -18.88 3.96
C THR A 180 -1.95 -18.10 5.26
N HIS A 181 -1.80 -18.78 6.39
CA HIS A 181 -1.64 -18.13 7.70
C HIS A 181 -0.33 -17.31 7.80
N ILE A 182 0.77 -17.82 7.23
CA ILE A 182 2.05 -17.09 7.14
C ILE A 182 1.86 -15.83 6.30
N ARG A 183 1.16 -15.98 5.17
CA ARG A 183 0.95 -14.90 4.19
C ARG A 183 -0.04 -13.84 4.66
N GLN A 184 -0.80 -14.07 5.72
CA GLN A 184 -1.80 -13.12 6.24
C GLN A 184 -1.18 -12.06 7.17
N ASN A 185 -0.02 -12.32 7.75
CA ASN A 185 0.70 -11.39 8.60
C ASN A 185 1.94 -10.86 7.86
N ILE A 186 2.15 -9.53 7.86
CA ILE A 186 3.31 -8.93 7.16
C ILE A 186 4.62 -9.49 7.71
N SER A 187 4.81 -9.43 9.03
CA SER A 187 6.07 -9.83 9.66
C SER A 187 6.40 -11.30 9.39
N SER A 188 5.41 -12.20 9.58
CA SER A 188 5.57 -13.62 9.27
C SER A 188 5.88 -13.85 7.79
N PHE A 189 5.18 -13.15 6.89
CA PHE A 189 5.40 -13.32 5.45
C PHE A 189 6.77 -12.80 5.02
N VAL A 190 7.21 -11.65 5.54
CA VAL A 190 8.53 -11.09 5.25
C VAL A 190 9.65 -11.99 5.74
N ASP A 191 9.55 -12.48 6.99
CA ASP A 191 10.53 -13.41 7.56
C ASP A 191 10.63 -14.69 6.68
N ALA A 192 9.50 -15.21 6.21
CA ALA A 192 9.48 -16.39 5.34
C ALA A 192 9.98 -16.12 3.91
N VAL A 193 9.76 -14.92 3.34
CA VAL A 193 10.35 -14.53 2.05
C VAL A 193 11.87 -14.47 2.15
N GLU A 194 12.40 -13.91 3.25
CA GLU A 194 13.83 -13.88 3.52
C GLU A 194 14.42 -15.29 3.62
N GLU A 195 13.74 -16.20 4.33
CA GLU A 195 14.15 -17.60 4.44
C GLU A 195 14.20 -18.31 3.08
N VAL A 196 13.11 -18.23 2.29
CA VAL A 196 13.06 -18.79 0.93
C VAL A 196 14.19 -18.22 0.06
N LEU A 197 14.45 -16.92 0.15
CA LEU A 197 15.52 -16.27 -0.61
C LEU A 197 16.90 -16.85 -0.23
N MET A 198 17.18 -16.98 1.07
CA MET A 198 18.45 -17.50 1.57
C MET A 198 18.66 -18.97 1.20
N GLU A 199 17.62 -19.80 1.27
CA GLU A 199 17.68 -21.19 0.85
C GLU A 199 17.99 -21.31 -0.65
N GLN A 200 17.31 -20.53 -1.50
CA GLN A 200 17.55 -20.56 -2.93
C GLN A 200 18.95 -20.04 -3.29
N LEU A 201 19.46 -19.02 -2.60
CA LEU A 201 20.82 -18.52 -2.80
C LEU A 201 21.87 -19.60 -2.49
N GLN A 202 21.69 -20.37 -1.40
CA GLN A 202 22.59 -21.47 -1.05
C GLN A 202 22.56 -22.61 -2.08
N LEU A 203 21.38 -22.91 -2.62
CA LEU A 203 21.23 -23.96 -3.65
C LEU A 203 21.89 -23.57 -4.97
N ASP A 204 21.72 -22.33 -5.41
CA ASP A 204 22.33 -21.84 -6.66
C ASP A 204 23.86 -21.79 -6.58
N LEU A 205 24.43 -21.42 -5.42
CA LEU A 205 25.88 -21.47 -5.20
C LEU A 205 26.45 -22.89 -5.33
N ARG A 206 25.75 -23.90 -4.77
CA ARG A 206 26.18 -25.31 -4.84
C ARG A 206 26.15 -25.90 -6.26
N VAL A 207 25.27 -25.40 -7.13
CA VAL A 207 25.19 -25.85 -8.54
C VAL A 207 26.36 -25.31 -9.37
N GLY A 208 26.88 -24.13 -9.01
CA GLY A 208 28.08 -23.55 -9.65
C GLY A 208 29.36 -24.33 -9.35
N ASP A 209 29.54 -24.78 -8.11
CA ASP A 209 30.76 -25.48 -7.68
C ASP A 209 30.85 -26.93 -8.20
N ASN A 210 29.72 -27.59 -8.47
CA ASN A 210 29.69 -28.95 -9.03
C ASN A 210 29.91 -29.01 -10.56
N SER A 211 30.18 -27.87 -11.19
CA SER A 211 30.43 -27.78 -12.64
C SER A 211 31.90 -27.48 -12.99
N GLY A 212 32.80 -27.54 -12.00
CA GLY A 212 34.24 -27.29 -12.12
C GLY A 212 35.09 -28.56 -12.26
#